data_AF-A0A7C5HIU3-F1
#
_entry.id   AF-A0A7C5HIU3-F1
#
_cell.length_a   1.000
_cell.length_b   1.000
_cell.length_c   1.000
_cell.angle_alpha   90.00
_cell.angle_beta   90.00
_cell.angle_gamma   90.00
#
_symmetry.space_group_name_H-M   'P 1'
#
loop_
_entity.id
_entity.type
_entity.pdbx_description
1 polymer ?
#
loop_
_entity_poly.entity_id
_entity_poly.type
_entity_poly.pdbx_seq_one_letter_code
_entity_poly.pdbx_strand_id
1 'polypeptide(L)'
;MNRRDVLKGAVLLSASMAYGSDEKKLENKQAHTKKKNTNIPRIVVVGGGWAGLALAKEVKQRVPHAEVTLVERREQFISCPMSNEWLVDLVDLEFLTHSYLDAANNHNYQYMHAEVIDIDKK
;
A
#
# COMPACT_ATOMS: atom_id res chain seq x y z
N MET A 1 -6.43 -17.18 -37.43
CA MET A 1 -7.32 -16.18 -36.78
C MET A 1 -6.48 -15.24 -35.95
N ASN A 2 -6.56 -13.95 -36.23
CA ASN A 2 -5.63 -12.95 -35.74
C ASN A 2 -6.38 -11.96 -34.83
N ARG A 3 -5.82 -11.71 -33.64
CA ARG A 3 -6.21 -10.76 -32.58
C ARG A 3 -6.53 -9.32 -33.02
N ARG A 4 -6.37 -9.00 -34.32
CA ARG A 4 -6.60 -7.70 -34.93
C ARG A 4 -8.01 -7.53 -35.54
N ASP A 5 -8.74 -8.61 -35.76
CA ASP A 5 -10.07 -8.54 -36.40
C ASP A 5 -11.21 -8.23 -35.41
N VAL A 6 -10.99 -8.46 -34.11
CA VAL A 6 -11.99 -8.20 -33.05
C VAL A 6 -12.13 -6.70 -32.75
N LEU A 7 -11.08 -5.90 -32.98
CA LEU A 7 -11.09 -4.46 -32.69
C LEU A 7 -11.85 -3.63 -33.73
N LYS A 8 -12.05 -4.16 -34.95
CA LYS A 8 -12.72 -3.44 -36.04
C LYS A 8 -14.26 -3.44 -35.90
N GLY A 9 -14.83 -4.33 -35.09
CA GLY A 9 -16.28 -4.49 -34.97
C GLY A 9 -16.97 -3.65 -33.89
N ALA A 10 -16.24 -2.98 -32.98
CA ALA A 10 -16.82 -2.48 -31.73
C ALA A 10 -16.94 -0.95 -31.60
N VAL A 11 -16.53 -0.15 -32.59
CA VAL A 11 -16.35 1.32 -32.42
C VAL A 11 -17.56 2.18 -32.85
N LEU A 12 -18.63 1.61 -33.39
CA LEU A 12 -19.63 2.40 -34.12
C LEU A 12 -20.85 2.96 -33.35
N LEU A 13 -20.87 3.04 -32.01
CA LEU A 13 -22.12 3.40 -31.30
C LEU A 13 -22.07 4.48 -30.18
N SER A 14 -21.04 5.32 -30.06
CA SER A 14 -21.12 6.43 -29.09
C SER A 14 -20.49 7.77 -29.50
N ALA A 15 -20.03 7.92 -30.74
CA ALA A 15 -19.48 9.19 -31.22
C ALA A 15 -20.57 10.17 -31.70
N SER A 16 -21.51 10.54 -30.83
CA SER A 16 -22.48 11.63 -31.09
C SER A 16 -23.19 12.06 -29.81
N MET A 17 -22.49 12.72 -28.88
CA MET A 17 -23.09 13.76 -28.04
C MET A 17 -22.01 14.58 -27.33
N ALA A 18 -21.95 15.85 -27.72
CA ALA A 18 -21.38 16.98 -27.00
C ALA A 18 -19.84 17.01 -26.82
N TYR A 19 -19.20 17.55 -27.86
CA TYR A 19 -18.18 18.60 -27.71
C TYR A 19 -18.70 19.66 -26.71
N GLY A 20 -18.19 19.63 -25.49
CA GLY A 20 -18.45 20.61 -24.44
C GLY A 20 -17.13 20.88 -23.74
N SER A 21 -16.52 22.00 -24.08
CA SER A 21 -15.35 22.56 -23.43
C SER A 21 -15.65 22.84 -21.96
N ASP A 22 -15.10 22.01 -21.08
CA ASP A 22 -14.84 22.38 -19.69
C ASP A 22 -13.52 21.70 -19.31
N GLU A 23 -12.41 22.44 -19.47
CA GLU A 23 -11.16 22.12 -18.79
C GLU A 23 -11.39 22.26 -17.28
N LYS A 24 -11.94 21.21 -16.67
CA LYS A 24 -11.90 21.05 -15.22
C LYS A 24 -10.45 20.85 -14.82
N LYS A 25 -9.82 21.97 -14.49
CA LYS A 25 -8.64 22.11 -13.65
C LYS A 25 -8.65 20.97 -12.64
N LEU A 26 -7.69 20.04 -12.79
CA LEU A 26 -7.44 18.97 -11.84
C LEU A 26 -6.84 19.62 -10.60
N GLU A 27 -7.71 20.26 -9.81
CA GLU A 27 -7.36 20.84 -8.54
C GLU A 27 -7.03 19.66 -7.62
N ASN A 28 -5.74 19.56 -7.31
CA ASN A 28 -5.18 18.56 -6.41
C ASN A 28 -5.75 18.84 -5.01
N LYS A 29 -6.98 18.37 -4.78
CA LYS A 29 -7.60 18.37 -3.46
C LYS A 29 -6.78 17.42 -2.61
N GLN A 30 -5.78 17.95 -1.94
CA GLN A 30 -5.21 17.33 -0.75
C GLN A 30 -6.40 17.03 0.16
N ALA A 31 -6.84 15.78 0.14
CA ALA A 31 -7.92 15.31 0.98
C ALA A 31 -7.40 15.36 2.41
N HIS A 32 -7.54 16.52 3.05
CA HIS A 32 -7.45 16.66 4.49
C HIS A 32 -8.63 15.87 5.05
N THR A 33 -8.43 14.56 5.22
CA THR A 33 -9.38 13.69 5.89
C THR A 33 -9.58 14.24 7.30
N LYS A 34 -10.74 14.85 7.50
CA LYS A 34 -11.21 15.44 8.75
C LYS A 34 -10.93 14.47 9.90
N LYS A 35 -10.16 14.92 10.90
CA LYS A 35 -9.80 14.16 12.11
C LYS A 35 -11.09 13.62 12.73
N LYS A 36 -11.36 12.31 12.59
CA LYS A 36 -12.47 11.67 13.30
C LYS A 36 -12.08 11.62 14.77
N ASN A 37 -12.83 12.32 15.62
CA ASN A 37 -12.63 12.31 17.06
C ASN A 37 -13.14 10.99 17.65
N THR A 38 -12.34 9.94 17.54
CA THR A 38 -12.52 8.73 18.33
C THR A 38 -11.55 8.80 19.50
N ASN A 39 -11.99 8.40 20.70
CA ASN A 39 -11.12 8.26 21.88
C ASN A 39 -10.14 7.06 21.75
N ILE A 40 -9.96 6.54 20.54
CA ILE A 40 -9.15 5.36 20.26
C ILE A 40 -7.77 5.85 19.81
N PRO A 41 -6.67 5.38 20.43
CA PRO A 41 -5.32 5.70 19.98
C PRO A 41 -5.12 5.27 18.53
N ARG A 42 -4.68 6.20 17.67
CA ARG A 42 -4.35 5.95 16.27
C ARG A 42 -2.84 6.03 16.09
N ILE A 43 -2.25 4.94 15.62
CA ILE A 43 -0.81 4.78 15.52
C ILE A 43 -0.47 4.45 14.07
N VAL A 44 0.36 5.28 13.46
CA VAL A 44 0.89 5.06 12.12
C VAL A 44 2.35 4.68 12.24
N VAL A 45 2.71 3.52 11.72
CA VAL A 45 4.10 3.04 11.63
C VAL A 45 4.57 3.28 10.20
N VAL A 46 5.64 4.06 10.03
CA VAL A 46 6.21 4.38 8.73
C VAL A 46 7.44 3.51 8.49
N GLY A 47 7.41 2.73 7.42
CA GLY A 47 8.48 1.82 7.03
C GLY A 47 8.23 0.37 7.46
N GLY A 48 8.18 -0.55 6.50
CA GLY A 48 7.95 -1.98 6.66
C GLY A 48 9.23 -2.80 6.78
N GLY A 49 10.27 -2.29 7.44
CA GLY A 49 11.48 -3.06 7.75
C GLY A 49 11.30 -3.98 8.96
N TRP A 50 12.38 -4.62 9.39
CA TRP A 50 12.42 -5.42 10.63
C TRP A 50 11.83 -4.68 11.83
N ALA A 51 12.28 -3.44 12.05
CA ALA A 51 11.85 -2.62 13.18
C ALA A 51 10.37 -2.22 13.07
N GLY A 52 9.91 -1.81 11.89
CA GLY A 52 8.53 -1.36 11.70
C GLY A 52 7.51 -2.50 11.82
N LEU A 53 7.82 -3.67 11.26
CA LEU A 53 6.99 -4.87 11.42
C LEU A 53 6.93 -5.34 12.87
N ALA A 54 8.06 -5.37 13.57
CA ALA A 54 8.12 -5.71 14.98
C ALA A 54 7.31 -4.71 15.83
N LEU A 55 7.46 -3.41 15.56
CA LEU A 55 6.73 -2.37 16.27
C LEU A 55 5.21 -2.47 16.04
N ALA A 56 4.77 -2.64 14.79
CA ALA A 56 3.34 -2.77 14.47
C ALA A 56 2.71 -3.96 15.22
N LYS A 57 3.40 -5.10 15.25
CA LYS A 57 3.01 -6.28 16.01
C LYS A 57 2.97 -6.02 17.53
N GLU A 58 4.07 -5.53 18.11
CA GLU A 58 4.19 -5.30 19.55
C GLU A 58 3.17 -4.28 20.07
N VAL A 59 2.98 -3.18 19.33
CA VAL A 59 1.97 -2.17 19.67
C VAL A 59 0.58 -2.78 19.67
N LYS A 60 0.24 -3.58 18.66
CA LYS A 60 -1.09 -4.20 18.60
C LYS A 60 -1.30 -5.25 19.69
N GLN A 61 -0.26 -5.97 20.09
CA GLN A 61 -0.30 -6.91 21.22
C GLN A 61 -0.46 -6.20 22.57
N ARG A 62 0.24 -5.08 22.79
CA ARG A 62 0.21 -4.33 24.05
C ARG A 62 -1.02 -3.43 24.19
N VAL A 63 -1.52 -2.90 23.09
CA VAL A 63 -2.67 -2.00 23.04
C VAL A 63 -3.69 -2.51 22.01
N PRO A 64 -4.44 -3.59 22.31
CA PRO A 64 -5.31 -4.26 21.32
C PRO A 64 -6.40 -3.35 20.74
N HIS A 65 -6.84 -2.34 21.49
CA HIS A 65 -7.86 -1.40 21.07
C HIS A 65 -7.34 -0.29 20.15
N ALA A 66 -6.02 -0.12 20.00
CA ALA A 66 -5.45 0.90 19.11
C ALA A 66 -5.68 0.56 17.63
N GLU A 67 -5.91 1.61 16.83
CA GLU A 67 -5.92 1.54 15.37
C GLU A 67 -4.47 1.68 14.89
N VAL A 68 -3.86 0.57 14.47
CA VAL A 68 -2.47 0.53 14.00
C VAL A 68 -2.46 0.39 12.48
N THR A 69 -1.77 1.30 11.79
CA THR A 69 -1.56 1.25 10.34
C THR A 69 -0.07 1.27 10.01
N LEU A 70 0.42 0.25 9.31
CA LEU A 70 1.76 0.18 8.75
C LEU A 70 1.75 0.71 7.32
N VAL A 71 2.62 1.68 7.03
CA VAL A 71 2.78 2.28 5.71
C VAL A 71 4.16 1.92 5.15
N GLU A 72 4.20 1.29 3.99
CA GLU A 72 5.45 0.93 3.29
C GLU A 72 5.28 1.04 1.78
N ARG A 73 6.33 1.49 1.10
CA ARG A 73 6.36 1.73 -0.35
C ARG A 73 6.55 0.49 -1.22
N ARG A 74 6.88 -0.65 -0.62
CA ARG A 74 7.08 -1.93 -1.29
C ARG A 74 5.90 -2.84 -1.00
N GLU A 75 5.55 -3.67 -1.98
CA GLU A 75 4.46 -4.66 -1.87
C GLU A 75 4.87 -5.88 -1.04
N GLN A 76 6.17 -6.18 -0.99
CA GLN A 76 6.72 -7.32 -0.27
C GLN A 76 7.97 -6.92 0.52
N PHE A 77 8.15 -7.58 1.66
CA PHE A 77 9.36 -7.48 2.45
C PHE A 77 10.40 -8.43 1.86
N ILE A 78 11.64 -7.94 1.73
CA ILE A 78 12.80 -8.76 1.37
C ILE A 78 13.85 -8.59 2.45
N SER A 79 14.28 -9.70 3.05
CA SER A 79 15.25 -9.71 4.14
C SER A 79 16.68 -9.46 3.62
N CYS A 80 17.15 -8.22 3.74
CA CYS A 80 18.55 -7.89 3.43
C CYS A 80 19.58 -8.62 4.31
N PRO A 81 19.39 -8.78 5.64
CA PRO A 81 20.38 -9.47 6.48
C PRO A 81 20.61 -10.93 6.09
N MET A 82 19.61 -11.57 5.47
CA MET A 82 19.67 -12.96 5.04
C MET A 82 20.09 -13.12 3.57
N SER A 83 20.33 -12.02 2.85
CA SER A 83 20.69 -12.04 1.43
C SER A 83 22.00 -12.79 1.13
N ASN A 84 22.91 -12.91 2.10
CA ASN A 84 24.14 -13.68 1.94
C ASN A 84 23.86 -15.17 1.68
N GLU A 85 22.83 -15.75 2.29
CA GLU A 85 22.46 -17.15 2.07
C GLU A 85 21.97 -17.39 0.64
N TRP A 86 21.28 -16.40 0.07
CA TRP A 86 20.85 -16.43 -1.33
C TRP A 86 22.04 -16.26 -2.29
N LEU A 87 23.02 -15.41 -1.95
CA LEU A 87 24.22 -15.20 -2.78
C LEU A 87 25.12 -16.45 -2.90
N VAL A 88 25.06 -17.36 -1.93
CA VAL A 88 25.83 -18.62 -1.93
C VAL A 88 24.96 -19.84 -2.26
N ASP A 89 23.80 -19.63 -2.88
CA ASP A 89 22.86 -20.68 -3.33
C ASP A 89 22.41 -21.64 -2.20
N LEU A 90 22.34 -21.16 -0.95
CA LEU A 90 21.84 -21.95 0.19
C LEU A 90 20.32 -21.86 0.36
N VAL A 91 19.71 -20.76 -0.08
CA VAL A 91 18.27 -20.51 0.01
C VAL A 91 17.76 -19.82 -1.25
N ASP A 92 16.50 -20.05 -1.58
CA ASP A 92 15.85 -19.38 -2.70
C ASP A 92 15.34 -17.97 -2.33
N LEU A 93 14.97 -17.16 -3.33
CA LEU A 93 14.51 -15.79 -3.12
C LEU A 93 13.19 -15.75 -2.32
N GLU A 94 12.35 -16.76 -2.48
CA GLU A 94 11.08 -16.95 -1.78
C GLU A 94 11.30 -17.06 -0.26
N PHE A 95 12.42 -17.64 0.18
CA PHE A 95 12.76 -17.72 1.60
C PHE A 95 12.99 -16.34 2.21
N LEU A 96 13.56 -15.41 1.44
CA LEU A 96 13.84 -14.04 1.86
C LEU A 96 12.61 -13.12 1.78
N THR A 97 11.58 -13.55 1.05
CA THR A 97 10.47 -12.70 0.63
C THR A 97 9.22 -13.00 1.45
N HIS A 98 8.65 -11.97 2.06
CA HIS A 98 7.47 -12.10 2.92
C HIS A 98 6.39 -11.08 2.57
N SER A 99 5.13 -11.51 2.67
CA SER A 99 3.95 -10.68 2.39
C SER A 99 3.62 -9.75 3.56
N TYR A 100 3.49 -8.46 3.27
CA TYR A 100 3.00 -7.48 4.26
C TYR A 100 1.53 -7.72 4.63
N LEU A 101 0.72 -8.18 3.67
CA LEU A 101 -0.69 -8.48 3.91
C LEU A 101 -0.84 -9.65 4.90
N ASP A 102 -0.03 -10.69 4.76
CA ASP A 102 -0.08 -11.84 5.66
C ASP A 102 0.34 -11.44 7.07
N ALA A 103 1.40 -10.63 7.20
CA ALA A 103 1.84 -10.10 8.48
C ALA A 103 0.77 -9.23 9.15
N ALA A 104 0.06 -8.40 8.37
CA ALA A 104 -1.04 -7.56 8.84
C ALA A 104 -2.24 -8.38 9.31
N ASN A 105 -2.67 -9.35 8.51
CA ASN A 105 -3.78 -10.25 8.82
C ASN A 105 -3.48 -11.09 10.07
N ASN A 106 -2.27 -11.64 10.17
CA ASN A 106 -1.86 -12.49 11.30
C ASN A 106 -1.72 -11.73 12.63
N HIS A 107 -1.57 -10.41 12.59
CA HIS A 107 -1.32 -9.57 13.76
C HIS A 107 -2.36 -8.46 13.97
N ASN A 108 -3.46 -8.48 13.22
CA ASN A 108 -4.61 -7.59 13.36
C ASN A 108 -4.30 -6.09 13.25
N TYR A 109 -3.34 -5.69 12.41
CA TYR A 109 -3.10 -4.29 12.07
C TYR A 109 -3.39 -4.04 10.59
N GLN A 110 -3.52 -2.77 10.20
CA GLN A 110 -3.77 -2.40 8.81
C GLN A 110 -2.45 -2.21 8.07
N TYR A 111 -2.37 -2.68 6.83
CA TYR A 111 -1.25 -2.40 5.94
C TYR A 111 -1.72 -1.48 4.80
N MET A 112 -0.93 -0.45 4.52
CA MET A 112 -1.14 0.48 3.42
C MET A 112 0.11 0.53 2.55
N HIS A 113 -0.03 0.08 1.30
CA HIS A 113 1.01 0.24 0.29
C HIS A 113 1.04 1.70 -0.19
N ALA A 114 1.97 2.49 0.36
CA ALA A 114 2.13 3.89 0.03
C ALA A 114 3.52 4.39 0.43
N GLU A 115 3.96 5.45 -0.25
CA GLU A 115 5.16 6.19 0.13
C GLU A 115 4.78 7.40 1.00
N VAL A 116 5.48 7.58 2.11
CA VAL A 116 5.30 8.75 2.97
C VAL A 116 6.18 9.87 2.43
N ILE A 117 5.54 10.97 2.02
CA ILE A 117 6.20 12.14 1.42
C ILE A 117 6.50 13.22 2.46
N ASP A 118 5.59 13.40 3.43
CA ASP A 118 5.70 14.46 4.43
C ASP A 118 5.01 14.03 5.73
N ILE A 119 5.40 14.67 6.85
CA ILE A 119 4.82 14.46 8.18
C ILE A 119 4.54 15.82 8.82
N ASP A 120 3.25 16.17 8.89
CA ASP A 120 2.81 17.31 9.68
C ASP A 120 2.81 16.98 11.17
N LYS A 121 3.49 17.81 11.96
CA LYS A 121 3.62 17.64 13.43
C LYS A 121 2.73 18.59 14.21
N LYS A 122 1.98 19.50 13.56
CA LYS A 122 1.31 20.63 14.19
C LYS A 122 -0.22 20.51 14.21
#